data_AF-A0AAN8N4T4-F1
#
_entry.id   AF-A0AAN8N4T4-F1
#
_cell.length_a   1.000
_cell.length_b   1.000
_cell.length_c   1.000
_cell.angle_alpha   90.00
_cell.angle_beta   90.00
_cell.angle_gamma   90.00
#
_symmetry.space_group_name_H-M   'P 1'
#
loop_
_entity.id
_entity.type
_entity.pdbx_description
1 polymer ?
#
loop_
_entity_poly.entity_id
_entity_poly.type
_entity_poly.pdbx_seq_one_letter_code
_entity_poly.pdbx_strand_id
1 'polypeptide(L)'
;MTPISLNRRAILALSGALTLFLLFGAVTHHVKPVIIYDHLPESWGSKLPPPQEGAPSPVTPSPPPFQEEIFPLAKAGKIPKVNPKNIVKGNNLKTPLFIGFTRNWYLLEQAVVSYVAAGWDASQIIVIDNSGVMDSNLHGLLTPKNPWYLNHTRLGQLGVSVKRTPTLLTFAQLQNFFINYAIEQSWEYFFWSHMDVVVLSKEYDKDNYRSLYQRVIDCLRETLEKGDRWALKFFAYDWLTLVNVAAMKDIGGWDTQIPYYTTDCDMYSRLTMKDWPQGIFDAGHIYDVGSHLKDLAVLFPAEGQESELNTTRFNDLKAELERMMKEKHENKGGRNYWQAKQDGGQGEPFWRNPKGFERAINFWIDKGRELFKLKWDHPDCNLVEIGRKYGEEWTKGPGNE
;
A
#
# COMPACT_ATOMS: atom_id res chain seq x y z
N MET A 1 12.39 -22.84 67.56
CA MET A 1 13.26 -23.59 66.62
C MET A 1 12.63 -24.93 66.34
N THR A 2 12.17 -25.11 65.12
CA THR A 2 11.55 -26.31 64.54
C THR A 2 12.10 -26.40 63.11
N PRO A 3 12.58 -27.56 62.63
CA PRO A 3 13.19 -27.63 61.30
C PRO A 3 12.10 -27.69 60.24
N ILE A 4 12.14 -26.76 59.28
CA ILE A 4 11.31 -26.79 58.08
C ILE A 4 11.84 -27.92 57.18
N SER A 5 11.11 -29.03 57.10
CA SER A 5 11.39 -30.08 56.12
C SER A 5 10.95 -29.61 54.74
N LEU A 6 11.91 -29.26 53.88
CA LEU A 6 11.63 -29.02 52.47
C LEU A 6 11.18 -30.33 51.79
N ASN A 7 9.98 -30.29 51.22
CA ASN A 7 9.35 -31.37 50.50
C ASN A 7 10.18 -31.72 49.24
N ARG A 8 10.73 -32.93 49.17
CA ARG A 8 11.55 -33.42 48.05
C ARG A 8 10.84 -33.37 46.69
N ARG A 9 9.52 -33.20 46.64
CA ARG A 9 8.77 -32.98 45.40
C ARG A 9 8.88 -31.57 44.80
N ALA A 10 9.24 -30.56 45.61
CA ALA A 10 9.44 -29.19 45.10
C ALA A 10 10.81 -29.01 44.41
N ILE A 11 11.83 -29.78 44.81
CA ILE A 11 13.17 -29.72 44.21
C ILE A 11 13.18 -30.35 42.81
N LEU A 12 12.39 -31.41 42.59
CA LEU A 12 12.25 -32.06 41.28
C LEU A 12 11.47 -31.21 40.25
N ALA A 13 10.52 -30.38 40.69
CA ALA A 13 9.76 -29.50 39.80
C ALA A 13 10.57 -28.28 39.33
N LEU A 14 11.46 -27.75 40.18
CA LEU A 14 12.38 -26.65 39.82
C LEU A 14 13.53 -27.11 38.92
N SER A 15 14.02 -28.35 39.06
CA SER A 15 15.00 -28.91 38.12
C SER A 15 14.39 -29.25 36.75
N GLY A 16 13.11 -29.62 36.69
CA GLY A 16 12.40 -29.86 35.43
C GLY A 16 12.13 -28.60 34.61
N ALA A 17 11.74 -27.50 35.27
CA ALA A 17 11.47 -26.23 34.61
C ALA A 17 12.75 -25.52 34.11
N LEU A 18 13.88 -25.68 34.82
CA LEU A 18 15.16 -25.10 34.38
C LEU A 18 15.80 -25.87 33.21
N THR A 19 15.50 -27.17 33.08
CA THR A 19 16.01 -28.00 31.97
C THR A 19 15.18 -27.82 30.68
N LEU A 20 13.90 -27.45 30.78
CA LEU A 20 13.06 -27.15 29.60
C LEU A 20 13.38 -25.77 28.98
N PHE A 21 13.81 -24.79 29.78
CA PHE A 21 14.28 -23.49 29.28
C PHE A 21 15.67 -23.55 28.63
N LEU A 22 16.51 -24.53 29.00
CA LEU A 22 17.81 -24.75 28.35
C LEU A 22 17.72 -25.56 27.05
N LEU A 23 16.60 -26.24 26.78
CA LEU A 23 16.37 -26.98 25.52
C LEU A 23 15.59 -26.19 24.46
N PHE A 24 14.92 -25.09 24.82
CA PHE A 24 14.28 -24.17 23.86
C PHE A 24 14.98 -22.82 23.69
N GLY A 25 15.96 -22.49 24.54
CA GLY A 25 16.76 -21.27 24.46
C GLY A 25 17.93 -21.30 23.45
N ALA A 26 18.09 -22.39 22.69
CA ALA A 26 19.26 -22.61 21.82
C ALA A 26 18.93 -22.75 20.31
N VAL A 27 17.75 -22.32 19.85
CA VAL A 27 17.37 -22.31 18.41
C VAL A 27 17.26 -20.89 17.83
N THR A 28 17.93 -19.92 18.43
CA THR A 28 18.13 -18.59 17.82
C THR A 28 19.60 -18.19 17.84
N HIS A 29 20.49 -19.12 17.49
CA HIS A 29 21.82 -18.73 17.04
C HIS A 29 21.77 -18.36 15.56
N HIS A 30 21.92 -17.06 15.32
CA HIS A 30 22.44 -16.45 14.12
C HIS A 30 23.18 -17.44 13.21
N VAL A 31 22.58 -17.74 12.05
CA VAL A 31 23.35 -18.20 10.89
C VAL A 31 24.29 -17.05 10.55
N LYS A 32 25.55 -17.15 11.01
CA LYS A 32 26.62 -16.25 10.58
C LYS A 32 26.81 -16.46 9.07
N PRO A 33 26.70 -15.43 8.22
CA PRO A 33 27.03 -15.55 6.81
C PRO A 33 28.56 -15.49 6.65
N VAL A 34 29.25 -16.58 6.99
CA VAL A 34 30.72 -16.69 6.78
C VAL A 34 31.08 -17.94 5.96
N ILE A 35 30.10 -18.65 5.39
CA ILE A 35 30.35 -19.85 4.55
C ILE A 35 29.75 -19.69 3.14
N ILE A 36 29.73 -18.48 2.56
CA ILE A 36 29.30 -18.29 1.16
C ILE A 36 30.19 -17.25 0.45
N TYR A 37 31.52 -17.36 0.60
CA TYR A 37 32.44 -16.66 -0.28
C TYR A 37 33.49 -17.57 -0.92
N ASP A 38 33.87 -18.66 -0.25
CA ASP A 38 34.96 -19.53 -0.76
C ASP A 38 34.49 -20.69 -1.65
N HIS A 39 33.18 -20.81 -1.94
CA HIS A 39 32.60 -21.92 -2.71
C HIS A 39 31.59 -21.50 -3.80
N LEU A 40 31.66 -20.26 -4.31
CA LEU A 40 30.89 -19.91 -5.50
C LEU A 40 31.50 -20.62 -6.73
N PRO A 41 30.73 -21.45 -7.46
CA PRO A 41 31.22 -22.06 -8.70
C PRO A 41 31.56 -20.97 -9.72
N GLU A 42 32.70 -21.08 -10.43
CA GLU A 42 33.05 -20.15 -11.52
C GLU A 42 31.96 -20.01 -12.60
N SER A 43 31.06 -20.99 -12.71
CA SER A 43 29.90 -20.95 -13.61
C SER A 43 28.86 -19.89 -13.26
N TRP A 44 28.97 -19.21 -12.11
CA TRP A 44 28.12 -18.11 -11.68
C TRP A 44 28.67 -16.73 -12.05
N GLY A 45 29.84 -16.65 -12.68
CA GLY A 45 30.30 -15.44 -13.35
C GLY A 45 29.39 -15.12 -14.54
N SER A 46 28.74 -13.95 -14.55
CA SER A 46 27.73 -13.62 -15.55
C SER A 46 28.34 -13.60 -16.96
N LYS A 47 27.84 -14.47 -17.85
CA LYS A 47 28.04 -14.37 -19.31
C LYS A 47 26.97 -13.49 -19.97
N LEU A 48 26.48 -12.47 -19.27
CA LEU A 48 25.51 -11.56 -19.85
C LEU A 48 26.24 -10.65 -20.85
N PRO A 49 25.73 -10.49 -22.09
CA PRO A 49 26.29 -9.51 -23.00
C PRO A 49 26.16 -8.11 -22.38
N PRO A 50 27.12 -7.20 -22.64
CA PRO A 50 27.03 -5.82 -22.16
C PRO A 50 25.71 -5.19 -22.65
N PRO A 51 25.12 -4.27 -21.87
CA PRO A 51 23.89 -3.60 -22.26
C PRO A 51 24.03 -2.99 -23.66
N GLN A 52 23.07 -3.25 -24.55
CA GLN A 52 23.02 -2.58 -25.85
C GLN A 52 22.89 -1.07 -25.63
N GLU A 53 23.98 -0.34 -25.90
CA GLU A 53 23.92 1.10 -26.15
C GLU A 53 23.23 1.33 -27.50
N GLY A 54 22.20 2.17 -27.53
CA GLY A 54 21.67 2.68 -28.81
C GLY A 54 20.16 2.57 -29.05
N ALA A 55 19.30 2.53 -28.02
CA ALA A 55 17.91 2.94 -28.26
C ALA A 55 17.87 4.48 -28.34
N PRO A 56 17.46 5.09 -29.47
CA PRO A 56 17.30 6.53 -29.53
C PRO A 56 16.26 6.96 -28.49
N SER A 57 16.64 7.91 -27.63
CA SER A 57 15.71 8.49 -26.67
C SER A 57 14.65 9.28 -27.43
N PRO A 58 13.34 9.04 -27.21
CA PRO A 58 12.33 9.97 -27.67
C PRO A 58 12.65 11.35 -27.10
N VAL A 59 12.66 12.38 -27.96
CA VAL A 59 12.77 13.78 -27.52
C VAL A 59 11.44 14.15 -26.86
N THR A 60 11.27 13.76 -25.61
CA THR A 60 10.25 14.31 -24.72
C THR A 60 10.69 15.70 -24.26
N PRO A 61 9.77 16.66 -24.09
CA PRO A 61 10.08 17.93 -23.45
C PRO A 61 10.81 17.67 -22.13
N SER A 62 11.85 18.45 -21.86
CA SER A 62 12.60 18.39 -20.60
C SER A 62 11.59 18.39 -19.44
N PRO A 63 11.60 17.40 -18.54
CA PRO A 63 10.73 17.43 -17.39
C PRO A 63 10.96 18.74 -16.63
N PRO A 64 9.91 19.31 -16.01
CA PRO A 64 10.11 20.43 -15.09
C PRO A 64 11.18 20.07 -14.05
N PRO A 65 11.96 21.04 -13.56
CA PRO A 65 13.04 20.79 -12.63
C PRO A 65 12.53 20.00 -11.43
N PHE A 66 13.31 18.99 -11.04
CA PHE A 66 13.01 18.13 -9.90
C PHE A 66 12.79 19.00 -8.64
N GLN A 67 11.57 19.01 -8.11
CA GLN A 67 11.23 19.72 -6.89
C GLN A 67 11.57 18.83 -5.69
N GLU A 68 12.49 19.26 -4.83
CA GLU A 68 12.98 18.47 -3.68
C GLU A 68 12.04 18.48 -2.47
N GLU A 69 11.08 19.42 -2.42
CA GLU A 69 10.18 19.62 -1.29
C GLU A 69 8.83 20.13 -1.78
N ILE A 70 7.75 19.43 -1.42
CA ILE A 70 6.36 19.79 -1.79
C ILE A 70 5.54 20.20 -0.58
N PHE A 71 6.11 20.17 0.63
CA PHE A 71 5.45 20.62 1.84
C PHE A 71 6.40 21.43 2.74
N PRO A 72 6.77 22.66 2.32
CA PRO A 72 7.74 23.49 3.04
C PRO A 72 7.37 23.76 4.50
N LEU A 73 6.08 23.86 4.82
CA LEU A 73 5.61 24.04 6.20
C LEU A 73 6.00 22.86 7.09
N ALA A 74 5.77 21.62 6.63
CA ALA A 74 6.15 20.44 7.38
C ALA A 74 7.67 20.32 7.55
N LYS A 75 8.45 20.75 6.54
CA LYS A 75 9.92 20.87 6.66
C LYS A 75 10.36 21.79 7.79
N ALA A 76 9.62 22.89 7.98
CA ALA A 76 9.84 23.83 9.06
C ALA A 76 9.25 23.37 10.41
N GLY A 77 8.77 22.12 10.51
CA GLY A 77 8.16 21.57 11.72
C GLY A 77 6.75 22.11 12.01
N LYS A 78 6.09 22.71 11.00
CA LYS A 78 4.75 23.29 11.12
C LYS A 78 3.76 22.48 10.29
N ILE A 79 2.90 21.70 10.95
CA ILE A 79 1.78 21.03 10.29
C ILE A 79 0.53 21.92 10.42
N PRO A 80 -0.12 22.33 9.31
CA PRO A 80 -1.36 23.10 9.38
C PRO A 80 -2.46 22.32 10.12
N LYS A 81 -3.39 23.05 10.73
CA LYS A 81 -4.51 22.44 11.45
C LYS A 81 -5.51 21.86 10.44
N VAL A 82 -5.95 20.63 10.72
CA VAL A 82 -7.10 20.02 10.03
C VAL A 82 -8.35 20.86 10.28
N ASN A 83 -9.19 21.04 9.26
CA ASN A 83 -10.49 21.70 9.41
C ASN A 83 -11.26 21.01 10.56
N PRO A 84 -11.71 21.73 11.61
CA PRO A 84 -12.40 21.12 12.74
C PRO A 84 -13.68 20.36 12.34
N LYS A 85 -14.32 20.72 11.22
CA LYS A 85 -15.48 20.00 10.66
C LYS A 85 -15.11 18.63 10.07
N ASN A 86 -13.83 18.37 9.82
CA ASN A 86 -13.36 17.07 9.32
C ASN A 86 -13.08 16.07 10.44
N ILE A 87 -12.95 16.55 11.68
CA ILE A 87 -12.58 15.73 12.83
C ILE A 87 -13.79 14.91 13.30
N VAL A 88 -13.69 13.59 13.21
CA VAL A 88 -14.69 12.64 13.69
C VAL A 88 -14.45 12.35 15.17
N LYS A 89 -15.41 12.69 16.03
CA LYS A 89 -15.34 12.42 17.47
C LYS A 89 -15.85 11.01 17.80
N GLY A 90 -15.26 10.36 18.81
CA GLY A 90 -15.75 9.09 19.33
C GLY A 90 -15.66 7.92 18.34
N ASN A 91 -14.67 7.93 17.43
CA ASN A 91 -14.38 6.76 16.64
C ASN A 91 -13.51 5.78 17.44
N ASN A 92 -14.10 4.65 17.82
CA ASN A 92 -13.43 3.61 18.60
C ASN A 92 -13.03 2.42 17.71
N LEU A 93 -13.36 2.47 16.42
CA LEU A 93 -13.14 1.37 15.49
C LEU A 93 -11.65 1.26 15.19
N LYS A 94 -11.09 0.07 15.48
CA LYS A 94 -9.70 -0.27 15.18
C LYS A 94 -9.58 -0.74 13.74
N THR A 95 -9.62 0.21 12.81
CA THR A 95 -9.58 -0.07 11.37
C THR A 95 -8.54 0.85 10.72
N PRO A 96 -7.28 0.39 10.57
CA PRO A 96 -6.22 1.22 10.01
C PRO A 96 -6.37 1.41 8.50
N LEU A 97 -5.68 2.41 7.99
CA LEU A 97 -5.45 2.63 6.56
C LEU A 97 -4.04 2.19 6.17
N PHE A 98 -3.94 1.19 5.32
CA PHE A 98 -2.69 0.81 4.68
C PHE A 98 -2.47 1.59 3.38
N ILE A 99 -1.28 2.14 3.20
CA ILE A 99 -0.85 2.73 1.93
C ILE A 99 0.45 2.07 1.50
N GLY A 100 0.40 1.26 0.45
CA GLY A 100 1.57 0.57 -0.08
C GLY A 100 2.49 1.52 -0.85
N PHE A 101 3.76 1.58 -0.48
CA PHE A 101 4.76 2.41 -1.14
C PHE A 101 5.82 1.57 -1.84
N THR A 102 6.04 1.81 -3.13
CA THR A 102 7.20 1.24 -3.85
C THR A 102 8.16 2.32 -4.33
N ARG A 103 7.64 3.44 -4.87
CA ARG A 103 8.43 4.49 -5.51
C ARG A 103 7.64 5.78 -5.66
N ASN A 104 8.31 6.91 -5.86
CA ASN A 104 7.70 8.25 -5.95
C ASN A 104 7.22 8.80 -4.61
N TRP A 105 8.18 9.25 -3.79
CA TRP A 105 7.94 9.85 -2.47
C TRP A 105 6.88 10.95 -2.48
N TYR A 106 6.90 11.83 -3.46
CA TYR A 106 6.04 13.01 -3.50
C TYR A 106 4.56 12.66 -3.68
N LEU A 107 4.26 11.63 -4.47
CA LEU A 107 2.88 11.14 -4.59
C LEU A 107 2.41 10.52 -3.27
N LEU A 108 3.27 9.73 -2.61
CA LEU A 108 2.93 9.17 -1.31
C LEU A 108 2.70 10.25 -0.26
N GLU A 109 3.62 11.22 -0.14
CA GLU A 109 3.50 12.31 0.83
C GLU A 109 2.19 13.09 0.60
N GLN A 110 1.88 13.40 -0.66
CA GLN A 110 0.61 14.00 -1.03
C GLN A 110 -0.61 13.17 -0.63
N ALA A 111 -0.59 11.86 -0.92
CA ALA A 111 -1.70 10.96 -0.57
C ALA A 111 -1.93 10.95 0.94
N VAL A 112 -0.87 10.74 1.72
CA VAL A 112 -0.89 10.76 3.18
C VAL A 112 -1.44 12.08 3.71
N VAL A 113 -0.89 13.21 3.25
CA VAL A 113 -1.31 14.54 3.71
C VAL A 113 -2.78 14.82 3.35
N SER A 114 -3.25 14.36 2.19
CA SER A 114 -4.65 14.54 1.79
C SER A 114 -5.61 13.75 2.68
N TYR A 115 -5.26 12.52 3.10
CA TYR A 115 -6.05 11.75 4.07
C TYR A 115 -6.12 12.45 5.43
N VAL A 116 -4.98 12.94 5.93
CA VAL A 116 -4.92 13.70 7.18
C VAL A 116 -5.78 14.96 7.09
N ALA A 117 -5.65 15.74 6.00
CA ALA A 117 -6.45 16.94 5.77
C ALA A 117 -7.95 16.64 5.67
N ALA A 118 -8.32 15.47 5.13
CA ALA A 118 -9.70 14.99 5.06
C ALA A 118 -10.26 14.45 6.40
N GLY A 119 -9.47 14.50 7.47
CA GLY A 119 -9.88 14.17 8.84
C GLY A 119 -9.51 12.77 9.30
N TRP A 120 -8.78 11.99 8.49
CA TRP A 120 -8.28 10.69 8.92
C TRP A 120 -7.28 10.88 10.06
N ASP A 121 -7.46 10.14 11.15
CA ASP A 121 -6.50 10.16 12.24
C ASP A 121 -5.16 9.60 11.76
N ALA A 122 -4.12 10.43 11.77
CA ALA A 122 -2.79 10.06 11.27
C ALA A 122 -2.24 8.81 11.98
N SER A 123 -2.57 8.59 13.25
CA SER A 123 -2.15 7.42 14.01
C SER A 123 -2.75 6.10 13.50
N GLN A 124 -3.82 6.18 12.71
CA GLN A 124 -4.45 5.04 12.04
C GLN A 124 -3.90 4.81 10.62
N ILE A 125 -3.05 5.71 10.11
CA ILE A 125 -2.42 5.54 8.80
C ILE A 125 -1.10 4.79 9.00
N ILE A 126 -0.92 3.74 8.22
CA ILE A 126 0.27 2.91 8.21
C ILE A 126 0.77 2.81 6.77
N VAL A 127 1.89 3.48 6.50
CA VAL A 127 2.58 3.35 5.23
C VAL A 127 3.35 2.03 5.23
N ILE A 128 3.13 1.22 4.21
CA ILE A 128 3.85 -0.03 4.01
C ILE A 128 5.02 0.24 3.06
N ASP A 129 6.22 0.36 3.62
CA ASP A 129 7.46 0.54 2.86
C ASP A 129 7.82 -0.77 2.14
N ASN A 130 7.37 -0.86 0.88
CA ASN A 130 7.64 -1.93 -0.07
C ASN A 130 8.68 -1.51 -1.12
N SER A 131 9.57 -0.58 -0.77
CA SER A 131 10.61 -0.08 -1.68
C SER A 131 11.62 -1.16 -2.08
N GLY A 132 11.84 -2.18 -1.23
CA GLY A 132 12.84 -3.22 -1.43
C GLY A 132 14.28 -2.75 -1.25
N VAL A 133 14.49 -1.58 -0.62
CA VAL A 133 15.83 -1.06 -0.27
C VAL A 133 16.24 -1.41 1.16
N MET A 134 15.63 -2.48 1.70
CA MET A 134 15.87 -3.04 3.03
C MET A 134 15.73 -2.00 4.16
N ASP A 135 16.82 -1.57 4.76
CA ASP A 135 16.88 -0.59 5.86
C ASP A 135 17.41 0.78 5.43
N SER A 136 17.68 0.99 4.14
CA SER A 136 18.27 2.24 3.64
C SER A 136 17.42 3.46 3.93
N ASN A 137 16.10 3.37 3.76
CA ASN A 137 15.18 4.46 4.10
C ASN A 137 15.11 4.71 5.61
N LEU A 138 15.11 3.65 6.43
CA LEU A 138 15.12 3.75 7.89
C LEU A 138 16.37 4.49 8.39
N HIS A 139 17.51 4.28 7.74
CA HIS A 139 18.79 4.91 8.08
C HIS A 139 19.07 6.21 7.30
N GLY A 140 18.12 6.69 6.48
CA GLY A 140 18.27 7.94 5.72
C GLY A 140 19.40 7.92 4.69
N LEU A 141 19.70 6.74 4.11
CA LEU A 141 20.83 6.55 3.19
C LEU A 141 20.51 6.90 1.73
N LEU A 142 19.24 7.17 1.41
CA LEU A 142 18.79 7.48 0.06
C LEU A 142 18.52 8.98 -0.08
N THR A 143 18.85 9.57 -1.23
CA THR A 143 18.49 10.95 -1.53
C THR A 143 17.08 11.04 -2.12
N PRO A 144 16.40 12.20 -2.05
CA PRO A 144 15.09 12.38 -2.68
C PRO A 144 15.06 12.09 -4.17
N LYS A 145 16.20 12.10 -4.88
CA LYS A 145 16.26 11.78 -6.31
C LYS A 145 16.15 10.27 -6.58
N ASN A 146 16.40 9.43 -5.59
CA ASN A 146 16.28 7.99 -5.70
C ASN A 146 14.80 7.58 -5.81
N PRO A 147 14.39 6.77 -6.81
CA PRO A 147 13.00 6.36 -6.97
C PRO A 147 12.41 5.65 -5.75
N TRP A 148 13.23 4.98 -4.96
CA TRP A 148 12.83 4.19 -3.79
C TRP A 148 12.94 4.97 -2.48
N TYR A 149 13.28 6.26 -2.54
CA TYR A 149 13.36 7.13 -1.37
C TYR A 149 12.02 7.21 -0.63
N LEU A 150 12.06 7.01 0.68
CA LEU A 150 10.94 7.19 1.60
C LEU A 150 11.43 7.96 2.82
N ASN A 151 10.81 9.09 3.14
CA ASN A 151 11.20 9.89 4.30
C ASN A 151 10.44 9.42 5.55
N HIS A 152 11.00 8.44 6.27
CA HIS A 152 10.43 7.90 7.51
C HIS A 152 10.25 8.99 8.58
N THR A 153 11.19 9.92 8.69
CA THR A 153 11.12 11.04 9.65
C THR A 153 9.94 11.96 9.35
N ARG A 154 9.71 12.31 8.08
CA ARG A 154 8.57 13.15 7.67
C ARG A 154 7.23 12.47 7.95
N LEU A 155 7.11 11.17 7.70
CA LEU A 155 5.90 10.41 8.06
C LEU A 155 5.67 10.42 9.59
N GLY A 156 6.72 10.22 10.37
CA GLY A 156 6.65 10.34 11.83
C GLY A 156 6.22 11.74 12.31
N GLN A 157 6.72 12.81 11.67
CA GLN A 157 6.30 14.19 11.95
C GLN A 157 4.80 14.42 11.66
N LEU A 158 4.25 13.72 10.67
CA LEU A 158 2.81 13.76 10.35
C LEU A 158 1.96 12.89 11.29
N GLY A 159 2.58 12.14 12.21
CA GLY A 159 1.88 11.21 13.11
C GLY A 159 1.57 9.86 12.46
N VAL A 160 2.16 9.56 11.30
CA VAL A 160 1.92 8.35 10.51
C VAL A 160 2.99 7.31 10.82
N SER A 161 2.57 6.05 10.94
CA SER A 161 3.48 4.94 11.20
C SER A 161 3.97 4.30 9.90
N VAL A 162 5.14 3.67 9.96
CA VAL A 162 5.73 2.94 8.82
C VAL A 162 5.97 1.49 9.21
N LYS A 163 5.52 0.57 8.36
CA LYS A 163 5.82 -0.86 8.45
C LYS A 163 6.60 -1.26 7.20
N ARG A 164 7.78 -1.83 7.38
CA ARG A 164 8.61 -2.29 6.25
C ARG A 164 8.24 -3.71 5.84
N THR A 165 8.26 -3.97 4.54
CA THR A 165 8.33 -5.35 4.03
C THR A 165 9.77 -5.85 4.13
N PRO A 166 10.00 -7.17 4.25
CA PRO A 166 11.35 -7.72 4.32
C PRO A 166 12.10 -7.68 2.98
N THR A 167 11.38 -7.55 1.86
CA THR A 167 11.90 -7.44 0.50
C THR A 167 10.85 -6.74 -0.38
N LEU A 168 11.18 -6.47 -1.64
CA LEU A 168 10.20 -6.00 -2.61
C LEU A 168 9.17 -7.10 -2.91
N LEU A 169 7.91 -6.83 -2.57
CA LEU A 169 6.77 -7.67 -2.88
C LEU A 169 6.07 -7.20 -4.16
N THR A 170 5.54 -8.14 -4.94
CA THR A 170 4.59 -7.84 -6.02
C THR A 170 3.27 -7.31 -5.44
N PHE A 171 2.36 -6.80 -6.28
CA PHE A 171 1.07 -6.29 -5.80
C PHE A 171 0.27 -7.38 -5.06
N ALA A 172 0.12 -8.57 -5.64
CA ALA A 172 -0.60 -9.68 -5.00
C ALA A 172 0.05 -10.12 -3.67
N GLN A 173 1.38 -10.15 -3.62
CA GLN A 173 2.11 -10.45 -2.40
C GLN A 173 1.93 -9.35 -1.34
N LEU A 174 1.93 -8.08 -1.75
CA LEU A 174 1.70 -6.95 -0.86
C LEU A 174 0.28 -6.94 -0.28
N GLN A 175 -0.72 -7.29 -1.08
CA GLN A 175 -2.10 -7.45 -0.58
C GLN A 175 -2.20 -8.58 0.45
N ASN A 176 -1.53 -9.71 0.22
CA ASN A 176 -1.43 -10.77 1.22
C ASN A 176 -0.65 -10.34 2.47
N PHE A 177 0.35 -9.46 2.33
CA PHE A 177 1.05 -8.87 3.47
C PHE A 177 0.09 -7.99 4.31
N PHE A 178 -0.78 -7.20 3.68
CA PHE A 178 -1.81 -6.42 4.40
C PHE A 178 -2.75 -7.33 5.18
N ILE A 179 -3.24 -8.41 4.55
CA ILE A 179 -4.12 -9.39 5.18
C ILE A 179 -3.41 -10.06 6.37
N ASN A 180 -2.19 -10.55 6.17
CA ASN A 180 -1.41 -11.19 7.23
C ASN A 180 -1.16 -10.22 8.40
N TYR A 181 -0.79 -8.97 8.11
CA TYR A 181 -0.53 -7.99 9.15
C TYR A 181 -1.81 -7.66 9.93
N ALA A 182 -2.96 -7.55 9.26
CA ALA A 182 -4.25 -7.39 9.94
C ALA A 182 -4.58 -8.58 10.84
N ILE A 183 -4.31 -9.82 10.39
CA ILE A 183 -4.49 -11.03 11.20
C ILE A 183 -3.60 -10.98 12.45
N GLU A 184 -2.31 -10.66 12.31
CA GLU A 184 -1.35 -10.56 13.42
C GLU A 184 -1.78 -9.50 14.46
N GLN A 185 -2.39 -8.41 14.00
CA GLN A 185 -2.88 -7.33 14.86
C GLN A 185 -4.31 -7.57 15.37
N SER A 186 -4.94 -8.69 15.00
CA SER A 186 -6.35 -9.00 15.31
C SER A 186 -7.32 -7.90 14.85
N TRP A 187 -7.03 -7.26 13.70
CA TRP A 187 -7.95 -6.36 13.04
C TRP A 187 -8.91 -7.16 12.17
N GLU A 188 -10.21 -6.99 12.40
CA GLU A 188 -11.25 -7.66 11.59
C GLU A 188 -11.40 -6.99 10.21
N TYR A 189 -11.09 -5.70 10.16
CA TYR A 189 -11.24 -4.86 8.99
C TYR A 189 -10.03 -3.94 8.84
N PHE A 190 -9.67 -3.61 7.61
CA PHE A 190 -8.71 -2.57 7.31
C PHE A 190 -9.13 -1.83 6.04
N PHE A 191 -8.71 -0.58 5.91
CA PHE A 191 -8.74 0.13 4.65
C PHE A 191 -7.39 -0.04 3.95
N TRP A 192 -7.38 -0.08 2.62
CA TRP A 192 -6.16 0.16 1.87
C TRP A 192 -6.41 1.21 0.79
N SER A 193 -5.36 1.96 0.47
CA SER A 193 -5.39 2.98 -0.56
C SER A 193 -4.17 2.88 -1.46
N HIS A 194 -4.37 3.28 -2.69
CA HIS A 194 -3.30 3.61 -3.62
C HIS A 194 -2.45 4.76 -3.08
N MET A 195 -1.17 4.80 -3.44
CA MET A 195 -0.24 5.85 -3.01
C MET A 195 -0.22 7.06 -3.94
N ASP A 196 -0.87 6.97 -5.10
CA ASP A 196 -0.93 7.98 -6.16
C ASP A 196 -2.31 8.64 -6.25
N VAL A 197 -2.95 8.83 -5.09
CA VAL A 197 -4.26 9.46 -4.97
C VAL A 197 -4.21 10.79 -4.22
N VAL A 198 -5.20 11.65 -4.44
CA VAL A 198 -5.51 12.79 -3.58
C VAL A 198 -6.97 12.74 -3.20
N VAL A 199 -7.27 12.86 -1.91
CA VAL A 199 -8.65 12.83 -1.42
C VAL A 199 -9.14 14.21 -0.98
N LEU A 200 -10.40 14.53 -1.29
CA LEU A 200 -11.11 15.73 -0.81
C LEU A 200 -12.49 15.38 -0.27
N SER A 201 -12.89 16.10 0.78
CA SER A 201 -14.27 16.08 1.27
C SER A 201 -15.19 16.93 0.38
N LYS A 202 -16.48 16.60 0.31
CA LYS A 202 -17.48 17.36 -0.46
C LYS A 202 -17.89 18.63 0.27
N GLU A 203 -17.05 19.66 0.22
CA GLU A 203 -17.31 20.90 0.96
C GLU A 203 -18.52 21.69 0.44
N TYR A 204 -19.03 21.38 -0.77
CA TYR A 204 -20.24 21.99 -1.31
C TYR A 204 -21.53 21.53 -0.61
N ASP A 205 -21.52 20.42 0.14
CA ASP A 205 -22.66 19.91 0.92
C ASP A 205 -22.81 20.67 2.25
N LYS A 206 -22.92 22.01 2.22
CA LYS A 206 -22.81 22.86 3.43
C LYS A 206 -23.80 22.49 4.55
N ASP A 207 -25.04 22.17 4.21
CA ASP A 207 -26.13 21.96 5.17
C ASP A 207 -26.09 20.58 5.84
N ASN A 208 -25.41 19.60 5.23
CA ASN A 208 -25.26 18.25 5.76
C ASN A 208 -23.82 17.76 5.56
N TYR A 209 -22.86 18.63 5.90
CA TYR A 209 -21.47 18.36 5.65
C TYR A 209 -21.00 17.13 6.45
N ARG A 210 -20.42 16.18 5.72
CA ARG A 210 -19.65 15.07 6.28
C ARG A 210 -18.33 14.98 5.52
N SER A 211 -17.24 14.97 6.26
CA SER A 211 -15.91 14.76 5.68
C SER A 211 -15.80 13.38 5.04
N LEU A 212 -14.80 13.20 4.19
CA LEU A 212 -14.52 11.91 3.59
C LEU A 212 -14.25 10.84 4.64
N TYR A 213 -13.49 11.17 5.68
CA TYR A 213 -13.25 10.23 6.78
C TYR A 213 -14.55 9.87 7.53
N GLN A 214 -15.42 10.85 7.79
CA GLN A 214 -16.73 10.56 8.41
C GLN A 214 -17.55 9.60 7.57
N ARG A 215 -17.62 9.81 6.24
CA ARG A 215 -18.41 8.96 5.32
C ARG A 215 -17.88 7.52 5.24
N VAL A 216 -16.57 7.31 5.22
CA VAL A 216 -16.02 5.93 5.22
C VAL A 216 -16.28 5.21 6.54
N ILE A 217 -16.23 5.93 7.67
CA ILE A 217 -16.53 5.37 9.00
C ILE A 217 -18.02 5.07 9.14
N ASP A 218 -18.90 5.93 8.63
CA ASP A 218 -20.34 5.68 8.61
C ASP A 218 -20.67 4.46 7.77
N CYS A 219 -20.04 4.31 6.59
CA CYS A 219 -20.18 3.10 5.76
C CYS A 219 -19.78 1.82 6.53
N LEU A 220 -18.68 1.86 7.28
CA LEU A 220 -18.27 0.75 8.14
C LEU A 220 -19.32 0.48 9.22
N ARG A 221 -19.73 1.50 9.99
CA ARG A 221 -20.74 1.35 11.06
C ARG A 221 -22.04 0.76 10.55
N GLU A 222 -22.60 1.32 9.49
CA GLU A 222 -23.84 0.82 8.87
C GLU A 222 -23.69 -0.63 8.37
N THR A 223 -22.52 -0.97 7.84
CA THR A 223 -22.23 -2.34 7.41
C THR A 223 -22.21 -3.30 8.60
N LEU A 224 -21.61 -2.91 9.73
CA LEU A 224 -21.57 -3.72 10.95
C LEU A 224 -22.95 -3.84 11.61
N GLU A 225 -23.74 -2.76 11.62
CA GLU A 225 -25.09 -2.74 12.17
C GLU A 225 -26.05 -3.65 11.40
N LYS A 226 -25.94 -3.69 10.06
CA LYS A 226 -26.73 -4.61 9.23
C LYS A 226 -26.40 -6.07 9.50
N GLY A 227 -25.15 -6.39 9.81
CA GLY A 227 -24.69 -7.75 10.07
C GLY A 227 -24.67 -8.67 8.84
N ASP A 228 -24.93 -8.15 7.64
CA ASP A 228 -24.88 -8.89 6.39
C ASP A 228 -23.45 -9.35 6.06
N ARG A 229 -23.34 -10.41 5.26
CA ARG A 229 -22.05 -10.87 4.71
C ARG A 229 -21.52 -9.86 3.68
N TRP A 230 -20.23 -9.54 3.72
CA TRP A 230 -19.58 -8.62 2.77
C TRP A 230 -18.07 -8.85 2.72
N ALA A 231 -17.43 -8.59 1.57
CA ALA A 231 -15.98 -8.67 1.41
C ALA A 231 -15.32 -7.31 1.24
N LEU A 232 -15.81 -6.50 0.31
CA LEU A 232 -15.16 -5.25 -0.10
C LEU A 232 -16.17 -4.11 -0.20
N LYS A 233 -15.75 -2.92 0.19
CA LYS A 233 -16.46 -1.66 -0.06
C LYS A 233 -15.51 -0.71 -0.80
N PHE A 234 -15.82 -0.44 -2.06
CA PHE A 234 -15.05 0.42 -2.95
C PHE A 234 -15.56 1.85 -2.88
N PHE A 235 -14.69 2.82 -2.60
CA PHE A 235 -15.09 4.24 -2.52
C PHE A 235 -14.83 5.04 -3.80
N ALA A 236 -13.90 4.58 -4.63
CA ALA A 236 -13.65 5.06 -5.98
C ALA A 236 -12.81 4.00 -6.70
N TYR A 237 -13.46 3.03 -7.34
CA TYR A 237 -12.79 1.80 -7.78
C TYR A 237 -11.98 1.20 -6.61
N ASP A 238 -10.82 0.61 -6.87
CA ASP A 238 -9.92 0.06 -5.84
C ASP A 238 -8.99 1.11 -5.18
N TRP A 239 -9.12 2.39 -5.52
CA TRP A 239 -8.23 3.45 -5.03
C TRP A 239 -8.29 3.66 -3.53
N LEU A 240 -9.47 3.44 -2.94
CA LEU A 240 -9.70 3.33 -1.51
C LEU A 240 -10.74 2.24 -1.28
N THR A 241 -10.36 1.22 -0.51
CA THR A 241 -11.20 0.04 -0.30
C THR A 241 -11.20 -0.36 1.17
N LEU A 242 -12.38 -0.62 1.72
CA LEU A 242 -12.55 -1.30 3.00
C LEU A 242 -12.59 -2.81 2.77
N VAL A 243 -11.81 -3.55 3.55
CA VAL A 243 -11.59 -4.99 3.39
C VAL A 243 -12.03 -5.77 4.63
N ASN A 244 -12.80 -6.83 4.42
CA ASN A 244 -13.16 -7.80 5.45
C ASN A 244 -12.16 -8.96 5.49
N VAL A 245 -11.38 -9.07 6.58
CA VAL A 245 -10.33 -10.10 6.73
C VAL A 245 -10.92 -11.51 6.71
N ALA A 246 -12.12 -11.72 7.24
CA ALA A 246 -12.77 -13.03 7.24
C ALA A 246 -13.06 -13.52 5.81
N ALA A 247 -13.50 -12.62 4.93
CA ALA A 247 -13.71 -12.94 3.52
C ALA A 247 -12.41 -13.31 2.81
N MET A 248 -11.33 -12.56 3.07
CA MET A 248 -10.03 -12.83 2.49
C MET A 248 -9.50 -14.22 2.92
N LYS A 249 -9.70 -14.59 4.20
CA LYS A 249 -9.32 -15.90 4.73
C LYS A 249 -10.12 -17.04 4.09
N ASP A 250 -11.43 -16.86 3.93
CA ASP A 250 -12.32 -17.89 3.37
C ASP A 250 -11.94 -18.26 1.91
N ILE A 251 -11.53 -17.27 1.12
CA ILE A 251 -11.14 -17.52 -0.28
C ILE A 251 -9.66 -17.79 -0.48
N GLY A 252 -8.84 -17.76 0.59
CA GLY A 252 -7.40 -18.06 0.53
C GLY A 252 -6.50 -16.90 0.08
N GLY A 253 -6.97 -15.65 0.19
CA GLY A 253 -6.20 -14.46 -0.16
C GLY A 253 -5.97 -14.30 -1.67
N TRP A 254 -5.01 -13.43 -2.02
CA TRP A 254 -4.62 -13.13 -3.39
C TRP A 254 -3.70 -14.23 -3.96
N ASP A 255 -3.86 -14.59 -5.23
CA ASP A 255 -2.97 -15.55 -5.88
C ASP A 255 -1.63 -14.89 -6.21
N THR A 256 -0.58 -15.24 -5.47
CA THR A 256 0.75 -14.64 -5.63
C THR A 256 1.44 -15.01 -6.94
N GLN A 257 0.96 -16.01 -7.68
CA GLN A 257 1.50 -16.34 -8.98
C GLN A 257 1.03 -15.36 -10.07
N ILE A 258 -0.06 -14.62 -9.83
CA ILE A 258 -0.53 -13.51 -10.67
C ILE A 258 -0.09 -12.21 -9.98
N PRO A 259 1.09 -11.66 -10.30
CA PRO A 259 1.78 -10.70 -9.44
C PRO A 259 1.19 -9.28 -9.42
N TYR A 260 0.58 -8.85 -10.52
CA TYR A 260 0.14 -7.46 -10.75
C TYR A 260 -1.24 -7.45 -11.40
N TYR A 261 -1.39 -6.98 -12.64
CA TYR A 261 -2.70 -6.91 -13.29
C TYR A 261 -3.33 -8.28 -13.50
N THR A 262 -4.67 -8.31 -13.49
CA THR A 262 -5.56 -9.49 -13.52
C THR A 262 -5.65 -10.28 -12.21
N THR A 263 -4.81 -9.98 -11.22
CA THR A 263 -4.94 -10.59 -9.88
C THR A 263 -6.19 -10.08 -9.14
N ASP A 264 -6.62 -8.86 -9.43
CA ASP A 264 -7.89 -8.27 -9.00
C ASP A 264 -9.08 -9.02 -9.60
N CYS A 265 -9.02 -9.30 -10.90
CA CYS A 265 -10.03 -10.08 -11.59
C CYS A 265 -10.17 -11.50 -11.02
N ASP A 266 -9.04 -12.15 -10.70
CA ASP A 266 -9.02 -13.43 -10.00
C ASP A 266 -9.66 -13.34 -8.60
N MET A 267 -9.17 -12.41 -7.77
CA MET A 267 -9.59 -12.24 -6.39
C MET A 267 -11.07 -11.91 -6.28
N TYR A 268 -11.54 -10.90 -7.01
CA TYR A 268 -12.91 -10.41 -6.94
C TYR A 268 -13.90 -11.42 -7.50
N SER A 269 -13.51 -12.19 -8.53
CA SER A 269 -14.33 -13.28 -9.04
C SER A 269 -14.48 -14.38 -8.00
N ARG A 270 -13.39 -14.80 -7.33
CA ARG A 270 -13.45 -15.81 -6.27
C ARG A 270 -14.31 -15.38 -5.08
N LEU A 271 -14.30 -14.10 -4.72
CA LEU A 271 -15.21 -13.55 -3.70
C LEU A 271 -16.67 -13.72 -4.13
N THR A 272 -17.01 -13.30 -5.35
CA THR A 272 -18.37 -13.44 -5.89
C THR A 272 -18.81 -14.90 -5.99
N MET A 273 -17.95 -15.80 -6.47
CA MET A 273 -18.24 -17.24 -6.57
C MET A 273 -18.47 -17.91 -5.20
N LYS A 274 -18.03 -17.27 -4.11
CA LYS A 274 -18.22 -17.70 -2.72
C LYS A 274 -19.32 -16.95 -1.99
N ASP A 275 -20.14 -16.18 -2.72
CA ASP A 275 -21.22 -15.37 -2.18
C ASP A 275 -20.73 -14.38 -1.12
N TRP A 276 -19.58 -13.74 -1.36
CA TRP A 276 -19.12 -12.59 -0.60
C TRP A 276 -19.43 -11.29 -1.37
N PRO A 277 -20.48 -10.54 -0.97
CA PRO A 277 -20.87 -9.31 -1.66
C PRO A 277 -19.77 -8.26 -1.65
N GLN A 278 -19.66 -7.56 -2.77
CA GLN A 278 -18.81 -6.40 -2.98
C GLN A 278 -19.73 -5.22 -3.29
N GLY A 279 -19.38 -4.01 -2.85
CA GLY A 279 -20.25 -2.85 -3.10
C GLY A 279 -19.48 -1.57 -3.34
N ILE A 280 -20.12 -0.64 -4.05
CA ILE A 280 -19.58 0.68 -4.38
C ILE A 280 -20.28 1.71 -3.50
N PHE A 281 -19.49 2.60 -2.90
CA PHE A 281 -19.94 3.61 -1.96
C PHE A 281 -19.31 4.95 -2.30
N ASP A 282 -19.98 6.03 -1.93
CA ASP A 282 -19.49 7.39 -2.14
C ASP A 282 -19.00 7.96 -0.81
N ALA A 283 -17.73 8.34 -0.74
CA ALA A 283 -17.14 9.00 0.43
C ALA A 283 -16.62 10.40 0.16
N GLY A 284 -16.57 10.86 -1.09
CA GLY A 284 -15.94 12.14 -1.41
C GLY A 284 -15.29 12.10 -2.78
N HIS A 285 -14.33 12.99 -3.00
CA HIS A 285 -13.52 12.95 -4.21
C HIS A 285 -12.22 12.20 -3.92
N ILE A 286 -11.91 11.23 -4.79
CA ILE A 286 -10.66 10.47 -4.75
C ILE A 286 -10.10 10.56 -6.17
N TYR A 287 -9.01 11.30 -6.32
CA TYR A 287 -8.40 11.60 -7.62
C TYR A 287 -7.17 10.71 -7.84
N ASP A 288 -7.20 9.90 -8.90
CA ASP A 288 -6.06 9.09 -9.34
C ASP A 288 -5.09 9.96 -10.16
N VAL A 289 -3.97 10.39 -9.58
CA VAL A 289 -3.09 11.41 -10.17
C VAL A 289 -1.71 10.87 -10.54
N GLY A 290 -1.06 11.49 -11.53
CA GLY A 290 0.29 11.13 -12.01
C GLY A 290 1.37 12.17 -11.67
N SER A 291 0.99 13.22 -10.93
CA SER A 291 1.84 14.34 -10.52
C SER A 291 1.42 14.80 -9.12
N HIS A 292 2.23 15.68 -8.53
CA HIS A 292 1.95 16.27 -7.23
C HIS A 292 1.59 17.76 -7.37
N LEU A 293 0.88 18.26 -6.38
CA LEU A 293 0.65 19.68 -6.13
C LEU A 293 1.99 20.37 -5.84
N LYS A 294 2.06 21.68 -6.12
CA LYS A 294 3.29 22.47 -5.87
C LYS A 294 3.58 22.66 -4.39
N ASP A 295 2.52 22.83 -3.59
CA ASP A 295 2.58 22.96 -2.13
C ASP A 295 1.37 22.25 -1.51
N LEU A 296 1.63 21.28 -0.63
CA LEU A 296 0.60 20.52 0.08
C LEU A 296 -0.18 21.34 1.12
N ALA A 297 0.29 22.53 1.49
CA ALA A 297 -0.45 23.45 2.37
C ALA A 297 -1.84 23.79 1.83
N VAL A 298 -2.05 23.76 0.51
CA VAL A 298 -3.34 24.01 -0.14
C VAL A 298 -4.44 23.02 0.26
N LEU A 299 -4.07 21.82 0.73
CA LEU A 299 -5.01 20.80 1.22
C LEU A 299 -5.70 21.22 2.53
N PHE A 300 -5.11 22.17 3.26
CA PHE A 300 -5.65 22.68 4.51
C PHE A 300 -6.37 24.02 4.31
N PRO A 301 -7.31 24.38 5.19
CA PRO A 301 -7.86 25.73 5.22
C PRO A 301 -6.77 26.78 5.42
N ALA A 302 -6.98 27.98 4.88
CA ALA A 302 -6.16 29.13 5.20
C ALA A 302 -6.35 29.52 6.68
N GLU A 303 -5.31 30.12 7.27
CA GLU A 303 -5.39 30.66 8.63
C GLU A 303 -6.53 31.69 8.73
N GLY A 304 -7.39 31.53 9.74
CA GLY A 304 -8.59 32.34 9.93
C GLY A 304 -9.81 31.88 9.11
N GLN A 305 -9.70 30.85 8.28
CA GLN A 305 -10.80 30.25 7.48
C GLN A 305 -11.07 28.79 7.85
N GLU A 306 -10.64 28.35 9.04
CA GLU A 306 -10.58 26.93 9.40
C GLU A 306 -11.94 26.22 9.40
N SER A 307 -13.04 26.96 9.54
CA SER A 307 -14.40 26.42 9.56
C SER A 307 -15.20 26.65 8.29
N GLU A 308 -14.63 27.36 7.31
CA GLU A 308 -15.33 27.66 6.06
C GLU A 308 -15.38 26.42 5.17
N LEU A 309 -16.49 26.28 4.43
CA LEU A 309 -16.72 25.20 3.49
C LEU A 309 -17.04 25.80 2.12
N ASN A 310 -16.70 25.08 1.06
CA ASN A 310 -16.92 25.48 -0.33
C ASN A 310 -16.26 26.85 -0.62
N THR A 311 -15.02 26.97 -0.16
CA THR A 311 -14.19 28.17 -0.34
C THR A 311 -13.67 28.26 -1.78
N THR A 312 -13.17 29.42 -2.19
CA THR A 312 -12.46 29.56 -3.48
C THR A 312 -11.28 28.59 -3.56
N ARG A 313 -10.50 28.47 -2.48
CA ARG A 313 -9.42 27.48 -2.33
C ARG A 313 -9.89 26.06 -2.66
N PHE A 314 -11.01 25.62 -2.07
CA PHE A 314 -11.55 24.29 -2.32
C PHE A 314 -11.91 24.09 -3.80
N ASN A 315 -12.60 25.07 -4.41
CA ASN A 315 -13.02 24.97 -5.81
C ASN A 315 -11.83 24.97 -6.77
N ASP A 316 -10.82 25.80 -6.54
CA ASP A 316 -9.59 25.86 -7.33
C ASP A 316 -8.81 24.53 -7.21
N LEU A 317 -8.67 24.03 -5.98
CA LEU A 317 -8.00 22.74 -5.73
C LEU A 317 -8.74 21.58 -6.40
N LYS A 318 -10.07 21.54 -6.29
CA LYS A 318 -10.90 20.54 -6.96
C LYS A 318 -10.69 20.56 -8.47
N ALA A 319 -10.73 21.73 -9.10
CA ALA A 319 -10.51 21.89 -10.53
C ALA A 319 -9.09 21.47 -10.96
N GLU A 320 -8.09 21.80 -10.15
CA GLU A 320 -6.70 21.39 -10.39
C GLU A 320 -6.52 19.87 -10.31
N LEU A 321 -7.13 19.21 -9.32
CA LEU A 321 -7.06 17.75 -9.18
C LEU A 321 -7.81 17.03 -10.31
N GLU A 322 -8.95 17.58 -10.77
CA GLU A 322 -9.65 17.09 -11.96
C GLU A 322 -8.77 17.17 -13.21
N ARG A 323 -8.05 18.29 -13.38
CA ARG A 323 -7.06 18.45 -14.46
C ARG A 323 -5.94 17.43 -14.34
N MET A 324 -5.35 17.24 -13.15
CA MET A 324 -4.26 16.29 -12.93
C MET A 324 -4.67 14.82 -13.18
N MET A 325 -5.88 14.44 -12.78
CA MET A 325 -6.44 13.11 -13.04
C MET A 325 -6.68 12.89 -14.54
N LYS A 326 -7.27 13.88 -15.21
CA LYS A 326 -7.44 13.86 -16.67
C LYS A 326 -6.10 13.71 -17.39
N GLU A 327 -5.09 14.48 -16.98
CA GLU A 327 -3.73 14.39 -17.53
C GLU A 327 -3.10 13.01 -17.34
N LYS A 328 -3.36 12.33 -16.21
CA LYS A 328 -2.90 10.96 -16.02
C LYS A 328 -3.55 10.00 -17.01
N HIS A 329 -4.87 10.10 -17.19
CA HIS A 329 -5.63 9.21 -18.06
C HIS A 329 -5.34 9.42 -19.54
N GLU A 330 -5.08 10.66 -19.96
CA GLU A 330 -4.79 11.01 -21.36
C GLU A 330 -3.30 10.90 -21.70
N ASN A 331 -2.44 10.56 -20.73
CA ASN A 331 -1.00 10.51 -20.95
C ASN A 331 -0.60 9.39 -21.92
N LYS A 332 0.13 9.75 -22.99
CA LYS A 332 0.63 8.79 -23.99
C LYS A 332 1.66 7.79 -23.44
N GLY A 333 2.32 8.11 -22.33
CA GLY A 333 3.23 7.20 -21.62
C GLY A 333 2.51 6.12 -20.79
N GLY A 334 1.17 6.06 -20.87
CA GLY A 334 0.34 5.15 -20.09
C GLY A 334 0.06 5.65 -18.68
N ARG A 335 -0.91 5.01 -18.00
CA ARG A 335 -1.38 5.42 -16.66
C ARG A 335 -0.28 5.46 -15.58
N ASN A 336 0.80 4.70 -15.78
CA ASN A 336 1.90 4.56 -14.83
C ASN A 336 3.15 5.38 -15.17
N TYR A 337 3.08 6.31 -16.14
CA TYR A 337 4.25 7.10 -16.57
C TYR A 337 4.99 7.81 -15.41
N TRP A 338 4.27 8.11 -14.33
CA TRP A 338 4.78 8.77 -13.12
C TRP A 338 5.79 7.93 -12.34
N GLN A 339 5.76 6.61 -12.51
CA GLN A 339 6.56 5.65 -11.77
C GLN A 339 8.06 5.74 -12.08
N ALA A 340 8.42 6.30 -13.23
CA ALA A 340 9.80 6.49 -13.68
C ALA A 340 10.29 7.94 -13.57
N LYS A 341 9.57 8.83 -12.88
CA LYS A 341 9.92 10.27 -12.79
C LYS A 341 11.13 10.57 -11.91
N GLN A 342 11.35 9.78 -10.86
CA GLN A 342 12.60 9.79 -10.09
C GLN A 342 13.56 8.79 -10.73
N ASP A 343 14.75 9.24 -11.12
CA ASP A 343 15.72 8.43 -11.84
C ASP A 343 17.17 8.53 -11.31
N GLY A 344 17.37 9.24 -10.19
CA GLY A 344 18.69 9.43 -9.57
C GLY A 344 19.11 8.31 -8.61
N GLY A 345 20.02 8.65 -7.71
CA GLY A 345 20.51 7.76 -6.65
C GLY A 345 21.55 6.73 -7.07
N GLN A 346 22.13 6.84 -8.27
CA GLN A 346 23.18 5.91 -8.71
C GLN A 346 24.37 5.95 -7.75
N GLY A 347 24.77 4.77 -7.26
CA GLY A 347 25.82 4.61 -6.24
C GLY A 347 25.30 4.53 -4.81
N GLU A 348 24.01 4.79 -4.57
CA GLU A 348 23.39 4.58 -3.25
C GLU A 348 23.11 3.08 -2.98
N PRO A 349 22.95 2.68 -1.71
CA PRO A 349 22.63 1.30 -1.35
C PRO A 349 21.34 0.79 -2.03
N PHE A 350 21.37 -0.47 -2.48
CA PHE A 350 20.24 -1.13 -3.17
C PHE A 350 19.72 -0.41 -4.42
N TRP A 351 20.53 0.50 -4.99
CA TRP A 351 20.19 1.14 -6.24
C TRP A 351 20.03 0.11 -7.36
N ARG A 352 18.99 0.30 -8.18
CA ARG A 352 18.72 -0.46 -9.41
C ARG A 352 18.53 0.53 -10.54
N ASN A 353 18.74 0.10 -11.78
CA ASN A 353 18.40 0.95 -12.93
C ASN A 353 16.87 1.17 -12.98
N PRO A 354 16.33 2.40 -12.85
CA PRO A 354 14.89 2.63 -12.75
C PRO A 354 14.11 2.21 -14.01
N LYS A 355 14.68 2.42 -15.20
CA LYS A 355 14.09 1.99 -16.48
C LYS A 355 14.14 0.47 -16.63
N GLY A 356 15.22 -0.17 -16.20
CA GLY A 356 15.34 -1.63 -16.14
C GLY A 356 14.32 -2.26 -15.19
N PHE A 357 14.14 -1.64 -14.03
CA PHE A 357 13.12 -2.03 -13.06
C PHE A 357 11.72 -1.95 -13.65
N GLU A 358 11.38 -0.84 -14.30
CA GLU A 358 10.08 -0.67 -14.97
C GLU A 358 9.83 -1.73 -16.05
N ARG A 359 10.84 -2.03 -16.87
CA ARG A 359 10.74 -3.11 -17.87
C ARG A 359 10.49 -4.47 -17.21
N ALA A 360 11.15 -4.77 -16.10
CA ALA A 360 10.93 -6.01 -15.37
C ALA A 360 9.49 -6.10 -14.81
N ILE A 361 8.97 -5.01 -14.24
CA ILE A 361 7.57 -4.96 -13.77
C ILE A 361 6.59 -5.22 -14.91
N ASN A 362 6.76 -4.57 -16.06
CA ASN A 362 5.91 -4.79 -17.24
C ASN A 362 5.99 -6.23 -17.75
N PHE A 363 7.18 -6.84 -17.76
CA PHE A 363 7.33 -8.25 -18.10
C PHE A 363 6.53 -9.16 -17.14
N TRP A 364 6.59 -8.92 -15.83
CA TRP A 364 5.83 -9.68 -14.85
C TRP A 364 4.32 -9.44 -14.93
N ILE A 365 3.89 -8.23 -15.31
CA ILE A 365 2.49 -7.93 -15.62
C ILE A 365 2.01 -8.81 -16.78
N ASP A 366 2.77 -8.86 -17.88
CA ASP A 366 2.38 -9.63 -19.06
C ASP A 366 2.36 -11.14 -18.76
N LYS A 367 3.35 -11.65 -18.02
CA LYS A 367 3.35 -13.04 -17.55
C LYS A 367 2.24 -13.34 -16.56
N GLY A 368 1.85 -12.38 -15.72
CA GLY A 368 0.67 -12.49 -14.86
C GLY A 368 -0.62 -12.68 -15.64
N ARG A 369 -0.81 -11.91 -16.72
CA ARG A 369 -1.97 -12.05 -17.62
C ARG A 369 -2.00 -13.39 -18.33
N GLU A 370 -0.85 -13.86 -18.84
CA GLU A 370 -0.73 -15.20 -19.43
C GLU A 370 -1.09 -16.28 -18.41
N LEU A 371 -0.62 -16.15 -17.17
CA LEU A 371 -0.91 -17.09 -16.11
C LEU A 371 -2.38 -17.06 -15.70
N PHE A 372 -3.00 -15.88 -15.58
CA PHE A 372 -4.43 -15.74 -15.33
C PHE A 372 -5.24 -16.47 -16.40
N LYS A 373 -4.89 -16.26 -17.68
CA LYS A 373 -5.52 -16.95 -18.80
C LYS A 373 -5.34 -18.46 -18.70
N LEU A 374 -4.16 -18.95 -18.34
CA LEU A 374 -3.90 -20.38 -18.16
C LEU A 374 -4.71 -20.96 -16.99
N LYS A 375 -4.77 -20.23 -15.87
CA LYS A 375 -5.48 -20.61 -14.66
C LYS A 375 -6.97 -20.78 -14.91
N TRP A 376 -7.57 -19.83 -15.62
CA TRP A 376 -9.02 -19.77 -15.80
C TRP A 376 -9.50 -20.24 -17.16
N ASP A 377 -8.59 -20.54 -18.09
CA ASP A 377 -8.90 -20.79 -19.49
C ASP A 377 -9.83 -19.70 -20.05
N HIS A 378 -9.49 -18.45 -19.72
CA HIS A 378 -10.25 -17.26 -20.08
C HIS A 378 -9.40 -16.00 -19.85
N PRO A 379 -9.31 -15.06 -20.82
CA PRO A 379 -8.42 -13.91 -20.68
C PRO A 379 -9.01 -12.72 -19.91
N ASP A 380 -10.33 -12.69 -19.70
CA ASP A 380 -11.04 -11.49 -19.20
C ASP A 380 -11.59 -11.66 -17.77
N CYS A 381 -12.00 -10.54 -17.18
CA CYS A 381 -12.41 -10.47 -15.78
C CYS A 381 -13.85 -10.94 -15.50
N ASN A 382 -14.61 -11.33 -16.52
CA ASN A 382 -16.02 -11.73 -16.41
C ASN A 382 -16.20 -13.22 -16.12
N LEU A 383 -15.33 -13.80 -15.28
CA LEU A 383 -15.31 -15.23 -14.96
C LEU A 383 -16.67 -15.75 -14.46
N VAL A 384 -17.35 -14.97 -13.61
CA VAL A 384 -18.66 -15.33 -13.06
C VAL A 384 -19.75 -15.30 -14.14
N GLU A 385 -19.70 -14.32 -15.05
CA GLU A 385 -20.70 -14.17 -16.12
C GLU A 385 -20.63 -15.34 -17.12
N ILE A 386 -19.43 -15.85 -17.38
CA ILE A 386 -19.23 -17.04 -18.24
C ILE A 386 -19.44 -18.37 -17.49
N GLY A 387 -19.89 -18.32 -16.23
CA GLY A 387 -20.29 -19.48 -15.45
C GLY A 387 -19.16 -20.24 -14.75
N ARG A 388 -17.94 -19.66 -14.63
CA ARG A 388 -16.87 -20.26 -13.82
C ARG A 388 -17.29 -20.29 -12.36
N LYS A 389 -16.88 -21.34 -11.65
CA LYS A 389 -17.17 -21.54 -10.21
C LYS A 389 -15.91 -21.58 -9.38
N TYR A 390 -16.07 -21.34 -8.08
CA TYR A 390 -14.98 -21.48 -7.12
C TYR A 390 -14.47 -22.93 -7.11
N GLY A 391 -13.15 -23.13 -7.20
CA GLY A 391 -12.55 -24.45 -7.28
C GLY A 391 -12.32 -24.96 -8.71
N GLU A 392 -12.79 -24.24 -9.74
CA GLU A 392 -12.52 -24.59 -11.15
C GLU A 392 -11.20 -24.02 -11.66
N GLU A 393 -10.44 -23.30 -10.83
CA GLU A 393 -9.08 -22.87 -11.16
C GLU A 393 -8.24 -24.07 -11.61
N TRP A 394 -7.51 -23.93 -12.71
CA TRP A 394 -6.61 -24.96 -13.26
C TRP A 394 -7.26 -26.24 -13.78
N THR A 395 -8.59 -26.32 -13.83
CA THR A 395 -9.29 -27.58 -14.17
C THR A 395 -9.49 -27.82 -15.68
N LYS A 396 -9.48 -26.76 -16.50
CA LYS A 396 -9.54 -26.85 -17.96
C LYS A 396 -8.17 -26.48 -18.54
N GLY A 397 -7.28 -27.46 -18.63
CA GLY A 397 -6.00 -27.28 -19.32
C GLY A 397 -6.18 -27.31 -20.85
N PRO A 398 -5.23 -26.75 -21.61
CA PRO A 398 -5.19 -26.94 -23.06
C PRO A 398 -4.91 -28.43 -23.34
N GLY A 399 -5.95 -29.22 -23.61
CA GLY A 399 -5.81 -30.64 -23.99
C GLY A 399 -6.82 -31.64 -23.44
N ASN A 400 -7.92 -31.22 -22.82
CA ASN A 400 -9.02 -32.13 -22.46
C ASN A 400 -10.24 -31.94 -23.38
N GLU A 401 -10.05 -32.15 -24.68
CA GLU A 401 -11.10 -32.52 -25.64
C GLU A 401 -10.80 -33.92 -26.20
#